data_AF-A0A7J5VA09-F1
#
_entry.id   AF-A0A7J5VA09-F1
#
_cell.length_a   1.000
_cell.length_b   1.000
_cell.length_c   1.000
_cell.angle_alpha   90.00
_cell.angle_beta   90.00
_cell.angle_gamma   90.00
#
_symmetry.space_group_name_H-M   'P 1'
#
loop_
_entity.id
_entity.type
_entity.pdbx_description
1 polymer ?
#
loop_
_entity_poly.entity_id
_entity_poly.type
_entity_poly.pdbx_seq_one_letter_code
_entity_poly.pdbx_strand_id
1 'polypeptide(L)'
;MAHLVESMMYVGKTPWHGLGTPIPEDKKISVREAIIAAKLDWQVELRRIFTEMPEGITNTGILDHFAVCRTSDNAFLGIVGSDYTPLQNEHALEWFQPFLDANEATLETAGSLKGGRQVWALARIRDGNMDVNKIDPVAHTTP
;
A
#
# COMPACT_ATOMS: atom_id res chain seq x y z
N MET A 1 12.20 -19.61 0.75
CA MET A 1 11.48 -18.53 0.04
C MET A 1 11.64 -17.23 0.81
N ALA A 2 12.24 -16.19 0.21
CA ALA A 2 12.25 -14.86 0.81
C ALA A 2 10.84 -14.25 0.68
N HIS A 3 10.16 -14.04 1.80
CA HIS A 3 8.81 -13.46 1.86
C HIS A 3 8.80 -11.97 1.44
N LEU A 4 9.96 -11.30 1.45
CA LEU A 4 10.13 -9.87 1.13
C LEU A 4 9.26 -8.91 1.96
N VAL A 5 8.52 -9.41 2.95
CA VAL A 5 7.73 -8.61 3.89
C VAL A 5 8.68 -7.74 4.69
N GLU A 6 8.48 -6.43 4.59
CA GLU A 6 9.15 -5.45 5.45
C GLU A 6 8.32 -5.24 6.72
N SER A 7 7.03 -5.00 6.55
CA SER A 7 6.10 -4.80 7.67
C SER A 7 4.68 -5.19 7.25
N MET A 8 3.87 -5.68 8.19
CA MET A 8 2.47 -5.96 7.93
C MET A 8 1.67 -6.10 9.23
N MET A 9 0.35 -6.01 9.11
CA MET A 9 -0.62 -6.51 10.09
C MET A 9 -1.41 -7.67 9.51
N TYR A 10 -1.94 -8.53 10.38
CA TYR A 10 -2.82 -9.62 10.01
C TYR A 10 -3.90 -9.87 11.05
N VAL A 11 -5.08 -10.28 10.59
CA VAL A 11 -6.19 -10.74 11.43
C VAL A 11 -6.17 -12.27 11.48
N GLY A 12 -6.37 -12.84 12.67
CA GLY A 12 -6.51 -14.28 12.86
C GLY A 12 -5.18 -15.05 12.87
N LYS A 13 -5.07 -16.08 12.03
CA LYS A 13 -3.95 -17.03 12.08
C LYS A 13 -2.62 -16.37 11.68
N THR A 14 -1.57 -16.67 12.45
CA THR A 14 -0.20 -16.22 12.15
C THR A 14 0.24 -16.67 10.76
N PRO A 15 0.71 -15.75 9.91
CA PRO A 15 1.25 -16.08 8.59
C PRO A 15 2.44 -17.04 8.67
N TRP A 16 2.68 -17.79 7.60
CA TRP A 16 3.72 -18.82 7.52
C TRP A 16 5.14 -18.32 7.83
N HIS A 17 5.43 -17.04 7.60
CA HIS A 17 6.74 -16.43 7.88
C HIS A 17 6.85 -15.90 9.32
N GLY A 18 5.78 -15.92 10.12
CA GLY A 18 5.79 -15.52 11.53
C GLY A 18 6.03 -14.03 11.79
N LEU A 19 5.87 -13.16 10.78
CA LEU A 19 6.06 -11.70 10.91
C LEU A 19 4.73 -10.97 10.91
N GLY A 20 4.74 -9.75 11.44
CA GLY A 20 3.62 -8.82 11.41
C GLY A 20 2.92 -8.64 12.75
N THR A 21 2.06 -7.63 12.81
CA THR A 21 1.29 -7.28 14.00
C THR A 21 -0.04 -8.06 14.01
N PRO A 22 -0.28 -8.95 14.98
CA PRO A 22 -1.55 -9.65 15.10
C PRO A 22 -2.66 -8.70 15.53
N ILE A 23 -3.80 -8.79 14.85
CA ILE A 23 -5.05 -8.12 15.20
C ILE A 23 -6.07 -9.20 15.60
N PRO A 24 -6.75 -9.06 16.76
CA PRO A 24 -7.81 -9.98 17.17
C PRO A 24 -8.93 -10.08 16.12
N GLU A 25 -9.46 -11.28 15.86
CA GLU A 25 -10.49 -11.51 14.82
C GLU A 25 -11.81 -10.77 15.09
N ASP A 26 -12.13 -10.54 16.35
CA ASP A 26 -13.32 -9.82 16.81
C ASP A 26 -13.14 -8.29 16.78
N LYS A 27 -11.90 -7.80 16.61
CA LYS A 27 -11.63 -6.36 16.57
C LYS A 27 -11.98 -5.79 15.20
N LYS A 28 -13.00 -4.93 15.16
CA LYS A 28 -13.19 -3.99 14.04
C LYS A 28 -12.08 -2.94 14.08
N ILE A 29 -11.34 -2.80 12.99
CA ILE A 29 -10.22 -1.88 12.87
C ILE A 29 -10.54 -0.83 11.80
N SER A 30 -10.23 0.43 12.10
CA SER A 30 -10.28 1.52 11.11
C SER A 30 -9.10 1.46 10.13
N VAL A 31 -9.18 2.18 9.01
CA VAL A 31 -8.06 2.31 8.07
C VAL A 31 -6.83 2.89 8.78
N ARG A 32 -7.02 3.93 9.61
CA ARG A 32 -5.92 4.58 10.33
C ARG A 32 -5.22 3.61 11.29
N GLU A 33 -5.97 2.85 12.07
CA GLU A 33 -5.40 1.84 12.96
C GLU A 33 -4.67 0.73 12.16
N ALA A 34 -5.21 0.31 11.01
CA ALA A 34 -4.56 -0.69 10.16
C ALA A 34 -3.24 -0.18 9.58
N ILE A 35 -3.18 1.08 9.13
CA ILE A 35 -1.94 1.73 8.66
C ILE A 35 -0.87 1.73 9.75
N ILE A 36 -1.25 2.11 10.98
CA ILE A 36 -0.33 2.12 12.12
C ILE A 36 0.14 0.71 12.45
N ALA A 37 -0.79 -0.25 12.55
CA ALA A 37 -0.47 -1.65 12.86
C ALA A 37 0.42 -2.30 11.79
N ALA A 38 0.22 -1.95 10.52
CA ALA A 38 1.03 -2.40 9.40
C ALA A 38 2.36 -1.65 9.26
N LYS A 39 2.62 -0.62 10.08
CA LYS A 39 3.77 0.29 9.98
C LYS A 39 3.88 1.01 8.63
N LEU A 40 2.74 1.37 8.08
CA LEU A 40 2.60 2.10 6.82
C LEU A 40 2.45 3.62 7.00
N ASP A 41 2.49 4.11 8.25
CA ASP A 41 2.37 5.53 8.61
C ASP A 41 3.64 6.34 8.29
N TRP A 42 4.05 6.28 7.03
CA TRP A 42 5.16 7.03 6.47
C TRP A 42 4.72 7.70 5.18
N GLN A 43 5.40 8.79 4.85
CA GLN A 43 5.12 9.57 3.66
C GLN A 43 6.25 9.42 2.66
N VAL A 44 5.95 9.70 1.40
CA VAL A 44 6.94 9.76 0.32
C VAL A 44 7.02 11.16 -0.26
N GLU A 45 8.21 11.54 -0.69
CA GLU A 45 8.48 12.80 -1.38
C GLU A 45 9.31 12.56 -2.65
N LEU A 46 9.22 13.51 -3.57
CA LEU A 46 10.03 13.53 -4.78
C LEU A 46 11.29 14.35 -4.55
N ARG A 47 12.45 13.74 -4.80
CA ARG A 47 13.76 14.40 -4.75
C ARG A 47 14.37 14.48 -6.14
N ARG A 48 15.06 15.59 -6.42
CA ARG A 48 15.80 15.76 -7.68
C ARG A 48 16.96 14.77 -7.75
N ILE A 49 17.18 14.23 -8.94
CA ILE A 49 18.31 13.34 -9.23
C ILE A 49 19.42 14.16 -9.87
N PHE A 50 20.67 13.89 -9.47
CA PHE A 50 21.86 14.54 -10.01
C PHE A 50 22.85 13.48 -10.47
N THR A 51 23.54 13.73 -11.57
CA THR A 51 24.68 12.93 -12.02
C THR A 51 25.97 13.61 -11.59
N GLU A 52 26.94 12.79 -11.18
CA GLU A 52 28.32 13.24 -10.96
C GLU A 52 29.04 13.28 -12.30
N MET A 53 29.60 14.43 -12.67
CA MET A 53 30.47 14.53 -13.84
C MET A 53 31.84 13.93 -13.53
N PRO A 54 32.55 13.35 -14.52
CA PRO A 54 33.83 12.63 -14.32
C PRO A 54 34.92 13.41 -13.58
N GLU A 55 34.84 14.74 -13.57
CA GLU A 55 35.84 15.63 -12.98
C GLU A 55 35.41 16.18 -11.60
N GLY A 56 34.21 15.84 -11.10
CA GLY A 56 33.72 16.25 -9.78
C GLY A 56 33.44 17.75 -9.61
N ILE A 57 33.58 18.55 -10.68
CA ILE A 57 33.49 20.01 -10.62
C ILE A 57 32.03 20.50 -10.69
N THR A 58 31.10 19.71 -11.25
CA THR A 58 29.69 20.10 -11.38
C THR A 58 28.76 18.88 -11.40
N ASN A 59 27.61 18.99 -10.71
CA ASN A 59 26.52 18.03 -10.79
C ASN A 59 25.50 18.49 -11.84
N THR A 60 25.12 17.60 -12.77
CA THR A 60 24.04 17.90 -13.73
C THR A 60 22.74 17.31 -13.21
N GLY A 61 21.73 18.15 -13.00
CA GLY A 61 20.41 17.70 -12.56
C GLY A 61 19.64 17.04 -13.71
N ILE A 62 19.01 15.89 -13.45
CA ILE A 62 18.03 15.28 -14.33
C ILE A 62 16.69 15.99 -14.04
N LEU A 63 16.15 16.71 -15.03
CA LEU A 63 14.98 17.59 -14.84
C LEU A 63 13.64 16.86 -14.98
N ASP A 64 13.60 15.77 -15.73
CA ASP A 64 12.40 15.02 -16.09
C ASP A 64 12.16 13.79 -15.21
N HIS A 65 13.09 13.47 -14.29
CA HIS A 65 12.99 12.33 -13.39
C HIS A 65 13.24 12.71 -11.93
N PHE A 66 12.52 12.04 -11.05
CA PHE A 66 12.59 12.23 -9.60
C PHE A 66 12.79 10.90 -8.90
N ALA A 67 13.54 10.92 -7.79
CA ALA A 67 13.62 9.81 -6.88
C ALA A 67 12.46 9.89 -5.89
N VAL A 68 11.71 8.81 -5.74
CA VAL A 68 10.72 8.65 -4.68
C VAL A 68 11.44 8.18 -3.43
N CYS A 69 11.41 9.00 -2.37
CA CYS A 69 12.06 8.69 -1.11
C CYS A 69 11.07 8.70 0.04
N ARG A 70 11.20 7.74 0.95
CA ARG A 70 10.46 7.73 2.22
C ARG A 70 11.02 8.81 3.15
N THR A 71 10.15 9.65 3.69
CA THR A 71 10.57 10.81 4.50
C THR A 71 11.09 10.43 5.89
N SER A 72 10.65 9.29 6.44
CA SER A 72 11.01 8.87 7.80
C SER A 72 12.46 8.39 7.93
N ASP A 73 13.01 7.75 6.90
CA ASP A 73 14.34 7.14 6.94
C ASP A 73 15.19 7.36 5.67
N ASN A 74 14.70 8.17 4.73
CA ASN A 74 15.32 8.42 3.44
C ASN A 74 15.45 7.19 2.52
N ALA A 75 14.68 6.13 2.76
CA ALA A 75 14.72 4.95 1.91
C ALA A 75 14.33 5.28 0.45
N PHE A 76 15.16 4.84 -0.49
CA PHE A 76 14.93 5.01 -1.93
C PHE A 76 13.96 3.93 -2.46
N LEU A 77 12.83 4.39 -2.98
CA LEU A 77 11.73 3.51 -3.42
C LEU A 77 11.67 3.32 -4.94
N GLY A 78 12.19 4.26 -5.72
CA GLY A 78 12.24 4.16 -7.18
C GLY A 78 12.44 5.49 -7.88
N ILE A 79 12.50 5.45 -9.21
CA ILE A 79 12.55 6.64 -10.08
C ILE A 79 11.23 6.75 -10.83
N VAL A 80 10.73 7.98 -10.95
CA VAL A 80 9.50 8.33 -11.65
C VAL A 80 9.72 9.52 -12.58
N GLY A 81 8.84 9.69 -13.57
CA GLY A 81 8.86 10.86 -14.45
C GLY A 81 8.20 12.09 -13.81
N SER A 82 8.22 13.20 -14.54
CA SER A 82 7.69 14.50 -14.08
C SER A 82 6.20 14.54 -13.77
N ASP A 83 5.40 13.71 -14.43
CA ASP A 83 3.94 13.72 -14.30
C ASP A 83 3.45 12.85 -13.13
N TYR A 84 4.37 12.20 -12.43
CA TYR A 84 4.04 11.37 -11.28
C TYR A 84 3.68 12.23 -10.06
N THR A 85 2.49 11.97 -9.51
CA THR A 85 2.08 12.52 -8.21
C THR A 85 2.14 11.41 -7.17
N PRO A 86 2.89 11.57 -6.06
CA PRO A 86 2.93 10.55 -5.03
C PRO A 86 1.56 10.31 -4.40
N LEU A 87 1.10 9.06 -4.43
CA LEU A 87 -0.06 8.60 -3.69
C LEU A 87 0.39 8.12 -2.30
N GLN A 88 0.00 8.84 -1.26
CA GLN A 88 0.36 8.50 0.11
C GLN A 88 -0.43 7.28 0.59
N ASN A 89 0.17 6.43 1.44
CA ASN A 89 -0.45 5.20 1.93
C ASN A 89 -1.81 5.46 2.59
N GLU A 90 -1.93 6.56 3.33
CA GLU A 90 -3.18 6.98 3.95
C GLU A 90 -4.29 7.17 2.92
N HIS A 91 -4.06 8.00 1.90
CA HIS A 91 -5.03 8.21 0.82
C HIS A 91 -5.29 6.95 -0.01
N ALA A 92 -4.28 6.10 -0.21
CA ALA A 92 -4.44 4.84 -0.95
C ALA A 92 -5.39 3.86 -0.26
N LEU A 93 -5.35 3.81 1.09
CA LEU A 93 -6.17 2.89 1.88
C LEU A 93 -7.48 3.53 2.37
N GLU A 94 -7.60 4.86 2.37
CA GLU A 94 -8.78 5.60 2.85
C GLU A 94 -10.08 5.18 2.15
N TRP A 95 -10.00 4.77 0.89
CA TRP A 95 -11.10 4.18 0.12
C TRP A 95 -11.83 3.04 0.85
N PHE A 96 -11.15 2.28 1.71
CA PHE A 96 -11.78 1.18 2.46
C PHE A 96 -12.69 1.67 3.59
N GLN A 97 -12.46 2.88 4.13
CA GLN A 97 -13.10 3.34 5.36
C GLN A 97 -14.64 3.30 5.31
N PRO A 98 -15.33 3.75 4.24
CA PRO A 98 -16.78 3.66 4.16
C PRO A 98 -17.33 2.23 4.25
N PHE A 99 -16.64 1.24 3.68
CA PHE A 99 -17.05 -0.17 3.72
C PHE A 99 -16.84 -0.79 5.10
N LEU A 100 -15.81 -0.34 5.82
CA LEU A 100 -15.57 -0.76 7.21
C LEU A 100 -16.62 -0.16 8.14
N ASP A 101 -16.96 1.11 7.95
CA ASP A 101 -17.98 1.83 8.72
C ASP A 101 -19.38 1.24 8.49
N ALA A 102 -19.72 0.94 7.23
CA ALA A 102 -20.95 0.25 6.86
C ALA A 102 -20.97 -1.23 7.27
N ASN A 103 -19.84 -1.76 7.76
CA ASN A 103 -19.67 -3.17 8.10
C ASN A 103 -19.97 -4.11 6.90
N GLU A 104 -19.69 -3.63 5.70
CA GLU A 104 -19.78 -4.38 4.43
C GLU A 104 -18.48 -5.13 4.12
N ALA A 105 -17.36 -4.72 4.72
CA ALA A 105 -16.08 -5.40 4.62
C ALA A 105 -15.31 -5.37 5.94
N THR A 106 -14.26 -6.20 6.04
CA THR A 106 -13.24 -6.16 7.10
C THR A 106 -11.85 -6.17 6.48
N LEU A 107 -10.91 -5.42 7.05
CA LEU A 107 -9.51 -5.55 6.68
C LEU A 107 -8.93 -6.83 7.29
N GLU A 108 -8.25 -7.64 6.48
CA GLU A 108 -7.66 -8.92 6.89
C GLU A 108 -6.15 -8.79 7.04
N THR A 109 -5.50 -8.22 6.04
CA THR A 109 -4.05 -8.06 6.00
C THR A 109 -3.68 -6.78 5.27
N ALA A 110 -2.59 -6.14 5.69
CA ALA A 110 -2.06 -4.94 5.05
C ALA A 110 -0.58 -4.83 5.37
N GLY A 111 0.23 -4.32 4.46
CA GLY A 111 1.66 -4.23 4.69
C GLY A 111 2.47 -3.72 3.51
N SER A 112 3.78 -3.77 3.70
CA SER A 112 4.78 -3.43 2.70
C SER A 112 5.69 -4.61 2.37
N LEU A 113 6.08 -4.69 1.10
CA LEU A 113 7.06 -5.63 0.56
C LEU A 113 8.24 -4.85 -0.03
N LYS A 114 9.38 -5.55 -0.19
CA LYS A 114 10.57 -5.03 -0.89
C LYS A 114 11.09 -3.70 -0.29
N GLY A 115 11.07 -3.58 1.03
CA GLY A 115 11.53 -2.38 1.73
C GLY A 115 10.70 -1.13 1.41
N GLY A 116 9.38 -1.27 1.31
CA GLY A 116 8.45 -0.15 1.17
C GLY A 116 8.04 0.15 -0.27
N ARG A 117 8.66 -0.50 -1.25
CA ARG A 117 8.39 -0.25 -2.68
C ARG A 117 7.04 -0.75 -3.15
N GLN A 118 6.43 -1.66 -2.41
CA GLN A 118 5.12 -2.21 -2.72
C GLN A 118 4.29 -2.20 -1.44
N VAL A 119 3.15 -1.54 -1.48
CA VAL A 119 2.16 -1.50 -0.40
C VAL A 119 0.92 -2.24 -0.86
N TRP A 120 0.31 -2.99 0.06
CA TRP A 120 -0.84 -3.82 -0.25
C TRP A 120 -1.79 -3.86 0.94
N ALA A 121 -3.07 -4.11 0.65
CA ALA A 121 -4.11 -4.37 1.63
C ALA A 121 -5.09 -5.41 1.04
N LEU A 122 -5.62 -6.25 1.91
CA LEU A 122 -6.63 -7.25 1.62
C LEU A 122 -7.83 -6.99 2.53
N ALA A 123 -8.99 -6.76 1.92
CA ALA A 123 -10.27 -6.70 2.60
C ALA A 123 -11.10 -7.92 2.24
N ARG A 124 -11.82 -8.46 3.23
CA ARG A 124 -12.85 -9.47 3.06
C ARG A 124 -14.20 -8.76 3.00
N ILE A 125 -14.91 -8.90 1.89
CA ILE A 125 -16.30 -8.46 1.78
C ILE A 125 -17.16 -9.40 2.62
N ARG A 126 -18.10 -8.85 3.39
CA ARG A 126 -19.11 -9.64 4.09
C ARG A 126 -20.22 -9.95 3.09
N ASP A 127 -20.67 -11.21 3.03
CA ASP A 127 -21.74 -11.65 2.13
C ASP A 127 -23.05 -10.89 2.41
N GLY A 128 -23.24 -9.76 1.73
CA GLY A 128 -24.57 -9.30 1.32
C GLY A 128 -24.75 -9.79 -0.11
N ASN A 129 -25.88 -10.43 -0.43
CA ASN A 129 -26.20 -10.94 -1.76
C ASN A 129 -25.74 -9.95 -2.86
N MET A 130 -24.61 -10.26 -3.51
CA MET A 130 -24.27 -9.65 -4.79
C MET A 130 -25.19 -10.29 -5.83
N ASP A 131 -26.40 -9.76 -5.95
CA ASP A 131 -27.22 -10.04 -7.12
C ASP A 131 -26.53 -9.38 -8.31
N VAL A 132 -25.88 -10.19 -9.14
CA VAL A 132 -25.51 -9.79 -10.50
C VAL A 132 -26.81 -9.52 -11.24
N ASN A 133 -27.30 -8.28 -11.16
CA ASN A 133 -28.51 -7.87 -11.84
C ASN A 133 -28.27 -7.91 -13.35
N LYS A 134 -29.32 -8.17 -14.15
CA LYS A 134 -29.24 -8.25 -15.63
C LYS A 134 -28.66 -7.01 -16.34
N ILE A 135 -28.37 -5.95 -15.61
CA ILE A 135 -27.80 -4.68 -16.11
C ILE A 135 -26.27 -4.64 -15.89
N ASP A 136 -25.69 -5.57 -15.13
CA ASP A 136 -24.24 -5.67 -14.96
C ASP A 136 -23.58 -6.08 -16.30
N PRO A 137 -22.54 -5.35 -16.77
CA PRO A 137 -21.81 -5.70 -17.99
C PRO A 137 -21.20 -7.11 -17.98
N VAL A 138 -21.04 -7.75 -16.82
CA VAL A 138 -20.62 -9.16 -16.72
C VAL A 138 -21.84 -10.04 -16.41
N ALA A 139 -22.70 -10.22 -17.41
CA ALA A 139 -23.75 -11.23 -17.34
C ALA A 139 -23.12 -12.63 -17.43
N HIS A 140 -23.49 -13.53 -16.50
CA HIS A 140 -23.24 -14.96 -16.67
C HIS A 140 -23.92 -15.45 -17.95
N THR A 141 -23.17 -15.57 -19.03
CA THR A 141 -23.57 -16.31 -20.22
C THR A 141 -23.32 -17.78 -19.96
N THR A 142 -24.25 -18.45 -19.29
CA THR A 142 -24.32 -19.92 -19.30
C THR A 142 -25.19 -20.36 -20.49
N PRO A 143 -24.80 -21.44 -21.21
CA PRO A 143 -25.48 -21.92 -22.41
C PRO A 143 -26.87 -22.53 -22.14
#